data_AF-A0A535KTU5-F1
#
_entry.id   AF-A0A535KTU5-F1
#
_cell.length_a   1.000
_cell.length_b   1.000
_cell.length_c   1.000
_cell.angle_alpha   90.00
_cell.angle_beta   90.00
_cell.angle_gamma   90.00
#
_symmetry.space_group_name_H-M   'P 1'
#
loop_
_entity.id
_entity.type
_entity.pdbx_description
1 polymer ?
#
loop_
_entity_poly.entity_id
_entity_poly.type
_entity_poly.pdbx_seq_one_letter_code
_entity_poly.pdbx_strand_id
1 'polypeptide(L)'
;MDNIFTENDNASRKLRTQISYQTALSRYRSVRGLASISWATWIIAIATIAMWCFTAYHVALAAGAHSFYDIIANVMNNAVNVQDNDALSNVLITYGAKDNDLIIQGQYWRFITPIFLHANLLHVGLNMLNFFVLGIFLERLVGHLRFLLIYLLTGIISIIASFYFMPQEISVGASGAIFGLVGAYSVFVLWHRRAFRNNGIPALLWLVLIIGVNLSIGLFVPNVDNYAHLGGLLSGCLLGWWFMPLYEPSPNKALTDVHSLSRRWPLALLTIVSTLILAILARYLIGG
;
A
#
# COMPACT_ATOMS: atom_id res chain seq x y z
N MET A 1 -50.89 10.10 -17.98
CA MET A 1 -50.53 8.65 -17.95
C MET A 1 -49.02 8.43 -18.07
N ASP A 2 -48.25 9.35 -18.67
CA ASP A 2 -46.80 9.19 -18.87
C ASP A 2 -45.91 9.24 -17.60
N ASN A 3 -46.36 9.88 -16.52
CA ASN A 3 -45.61 9.91 -15.25
C ASN A 3 -45.60 8.55 -14.51
N ILE A 4 -46.65 7.74 -14.67
CA ILE A 4 -46.76 6.45 -13.99
C ILE A 4 -45.84 5.42 -14.64
N PHE A 5 -45.70 5.45 -15.97
CA PHE A 5 -44.79 4.55 -16.69
C PHE A 5 -43.31 4.90 -16.45
N THR A 6 -42.96 6.18 -16.35
CA THR A 6 -41.58 6.62 -16.08
C THR A 6 -41.15 6.41 -14.62
N GLU A 7 -42.06 6.57 -13.64
CA GLU A 7 -41.79 6.22 -12.24
C GLU A 7 -41.63 4.70 -12.04
N ASN A 8 -42.49 3.90 -12.66
CA ASN A 8 -42.45 2.44 -12.53
C ASN A 8 -41.20 1.86 -13.22
N ASP A 9 -40.75 2.47 -14.33
CA ASP A 9 -39.50 2.08 -14.99
C ASP A 9 -38.26 2.49 -14.18
N ASN A 10 -38.23 3.70 -13.60
CA ASN A 10 -37.16 4.12 -12.70
C ASN A 10 -37.10 3.31 -11.41
N ALA A 11 -38.23 2.97 -10.80
CA ALA A 11 -38.33 2.10 -9.63
C ALA A 11 -37.87 0.68 -9.96
N SER A 12 -38.29 0.12 -11.10
CA SER A 12 -37.85 -1.20 -11.57
C SER A 12 -36.35 -1.23 -11.90
N ARG A 13 -35.80 -0.11 -12.41
CA ARG A 13 -34.38 0.04 -12.73
C ARG A 13 -33.54 0.19 -11.47
N LYS A 14 -34.01 0.95 -10.47
CA LYS A 14 -33.39 1.04 -9.13
C LYS A 14 -33.41 -0.33 -8.43
N LEU A 15 -34.54 -1.03 -8.47
CA LEU A 15 -34.71 -2.35 -7.87
C LEU A 15 -33.85 -3.41 -8.58
N ARG A 16 -33.78 -3.40 -9.91
CA ARG A 16 -32.85 -4.26 -10.70
C ARG A 16 -31.40 -3.94 -10.39
N THR A 17 -31.05 -2.67 -10.22
CA THR A 17 -29.70 -2.24 -9.83
C THR A 17 -29.38 -2.70 -8.41
N GLN A 18 -30.30 -2.57 -7.46
CA GLN A 18 -30.14 -3.02 -6.08
C GLN A 18 -30.07 -4.54 -5.94
N ILE A 19 -30.90 -5.29 -6.68
CA ILE A 19 -30.88 -6.76 -6.68
C ILE A 19 -29.60 -7.27 -7.35
N SER A 20 -29.24 -6.74 -8.52
CA SER A 20 -27.95 -7.03 -9.17
C SER A 20 -26.77 -6.70 -8.25
N TYR A 21 -26.88 -5.63 -7.47
CA TYR A 21 -25.85 -5.18 -6.56
C TYR A 21 -25.75 -6.03 -5.29
N GLN A 22 -26.87 -6.37 -4.63
CA GLN A 22 -26.84 -7.24 -3.46
C GLN A 22 -26.49 -8.68 -3.81
N THR A 23 -26.85 -9.14 -5.00
CA THR A 23 -26.38 -10.42 -5.55
C THR A 23 -24.90 -10.36 -5.95
N ALA A 24 -24.36 -9.20 -6.37
CA ALA A 24 -22.91 -8.98 -6.52
C ALA A 24 -22.18 -9.14 -5.20
N LEU A 25 -22.69 -8.48 -4.17
CA LEU A 25 -22.11 -8.47 -2.85
C LEU A 25 -22.24 -9.84 -2.18
N SER A 26 -23.35 -10.55 -2.40
CA SER A 26 -23.56 -11.90 -1.86
C SER A 26 -22.70 -12.93 -2.59
N ARG A 27 -22.48 -12.78 -3.90
CA ARG A 27 -21.59 -13.66 -4.68
C ARG A 27 -20.11 -13.35 -4.44
N TYR A 28 -19.75 -12.08 -4.26
CA TYR A 28 -18.47 -11.66 -3.67
C TYR A 28 -18.24 -12.31 -2.29
N ARG A 29 -19.28 -12.36 -1.45
CA ARG A 29 -19.27 -13.06 -0.15
C ARG A 29 -19.34 -14.59 -0.26
N SER A 30 -19.86 -15.16 -1.34
CA SER A 30 -20.03 -16.61 -1.55
C SER A 30 -18.87 -17.24 -2.31
N VAL A 31 -18.14 -16.48 -3.13
CA VAL A 31 -16.85 -16.86 -3.75
C VAL A 31 -15.71 -16.73 -2.73
N ARG A 32 -16.03 -16.98 -1.44
CA ARG A 32 -15.15 -17.13 -0.27
C ARG A 32 -14.02 -18.15 -0.42
N GLY A 33 -13.86 -18.75 -1.60
CA GLY A 33 -12.68 -19.53 -2.00
C GLY A 33 -11.51 -18.68 -2.52
N LEU A 34 -11.64 -17.35 -2.68
CA LEU A 34 -10.53 -16.51 -3.16
C LEU A 34 -9.39 -16.35 -2.15
N ALA A 35 -9.65 -16.55 -0.85
CA ALA A 35 -8.67 -16.90 0.19
C ALA A 35 -9.36 -17.08 1.56
N SER A 36 -9.40 -18.28 2.13
CA SER A 36 -9.72 -18.41 3.57
C SER A 36 -8.61 -17.75 4.43
N ILE A 37 -7.38 -17.73 3.90
CA ILE A 37 -6.17 -17.29 4.57
C ILE A 37 -5.48 -16.21 3.71
N SER A 38 -5.34 -15.01 4.25
CA SER A 38 -4.64 -13.87 3.64
C SER A 38 -3.11 -14.07 3.70
N TRP A 39 -2.61 -15.12 3.05
CA TRP A 39 -1.22 -15.57 3.21
C TRP A 39 -0.21 -14.51 2.74
N ALA A 40 -0.52 -13.70 1.72
CA ALA A 40 0.41 -12.69 1.23
C ALA A 40 0.61 -11.60 2.29
N THR A 41 -0.48 -11.13 2.92
CA THR A 41 -0.42 -10.18 4.03
C THR A 41 0.38 -10.75 5.20
N TRP A 42 0.11 -12.01 5.60
CA TRP A 42 0.84 -12.65 6.70
C TRP A 42 2.33 -12.79 6.40
N ILE A 43 2.71 -13.25 5.21
CA ILE A 43 4.12 -13.39 4.83
C ILE A 43 4.82 -12.03 4.84
N ILE A 44 4.22 -11.00 4.23
CA ILE A 44 4.82 -9.66 4.19
C ILE A 44 4.99 -9.10 5.60
N ALA A 45 3.97 -9.20 6.45
CA ALA A 45 4.01 -8.66 7.80
C ALA A 45 5.05 -9.40 8.67
N ILE A 46 5.08 -10.74 8.62
CA ILE A 46 6.07 -11.54 9.35
C ILE A 46 7.48 -11.22 8.86
N ALA A 47 7.71 -11.15 7.55
CA ALA A 47 9.01 -10.81 6.98
C ALA A 47 9.47 -9.41 7.41
N THR A 48 8.54 -8.44 7.44
CA THR A 48 8.82 -7.06 7.85
C THR A 48 9.17 -6.99 9.35
N ILE A 49 8.41 -7.67 10.21
CA ILE A 49 8.68 -7.72 11.65
C ILE A 49 10.00 -8.43 11.92
N ALA A 50 10.27 -9.56 11.25
CA ALA A 50 11.52 -10.29 11.38
C ALA A 50 12.72 -9.43 10.93
N MET A 51 12.58 -8.72 9.82
CA MET A 51 13.61 -7.80 9.33
C MET A 51 13.85 -6.67 10.33
N TRP A 52 12.79 -6.08 10.90
CA TRP A 52 12.94 -5.06 11.92
C TRP A 52 13.63 -5.58 13.19
N CYS A 53 13.24 -6.75 13.70
CA CYS A 53 13.89 -7.38 14.85
C CYS A 53 15.40 -7.59 14.58
N PHE A 54 15.73 -8.05 13.37
CA PHE A 54 17.10 -8.26 12.95
C PHE A 54 17.89 -6.94 12.89
N THR A 55 17.35 -5.90 12.24
CA THR A 55 18.04 -4.60 12.20
C THR A 55 18.13 -3.94 13.57
N ALA A 56 17.11 -4.05 14.41
CA ALA A 56 17.11 -3.50 15.76
C ALA A 56 18.18 -4.15 16.65
N TYR A 57 18.38 -5.46 16.51
CA TYR A 57 19.50 -6.17 17.14
C TYR A 57 20.86 -5.61 16.68
N HIS A 58 21.05 -5.40 15.38
CA HIS A 58 22.29 -4.84 14.84
C HIS A 58 22.52 -3.38 15.27
N VAL A 59 21.47 -2.58 15.39
CA VAL A 59 21.55 -1.22 15.95
C VAL A 59 22.00 -1.27 17.41
N ALA A 60 21.44 -2.17 18.21
CA ALA A 60 21.84 -2.33 19.60
C ALA A 60 23.33 -2.71 19.73
N LEU A 61 23.79 -3.67 18.93
CA LEU A 61 25.21 -4.05 18.89
C LEU A 61 26.12 -2.87 18.48
N ALA A 62 25.72 -2.13 17.45
CA ALA A 62 26.47 -0.95 16.98
C ALA A 62 26.52 0.18 18.02
N ALA A 63 25.51 0.26 18.89
CA ALA A 63 25.47 1.16 20.03
C ALA A 63 26.23 0.64 21.28
N GLY A 64 26.95 -0.48 21.17
CA GLY A 64 27.74 -1.06 22.26
C GLY A 64 26.97 -1.94 23.24
N ALA A 65 25.73 -2.34 22.92
CA ALA A 65 24.98 -3.28 23.74
C ALA A 65 25.52 -4.70 23.54
N HIS A 66 26.01 -5.32 24.61
CA HIS A 66 26.59 -6.67 24.55
C HIS A 66 25.87 -7.68 25.45
N SER A 67 25.05 -7.23 26.40
CA SER A 67 24.18 -8.10 27.21
C SER A 67 22.75 -8.12 26.69
N PHE A 68 22.00 -9.16 27.04
CA PHE A 68 20.57 -9.26 26.70
C PHE A 68 19.77 -8.06 27.26
N TYR A 69 20.09 -7.63 28.48
CA TYR A 69 19.45 -6.47 29.10
C TYR A 69 19.71 -5.18 28.30
N ASP A 70 20.97 -4.95 27.90
CA ASP A 70 21.34 -3.74 27.15
C ASP A 70 20.69 -3.70 25.76
N ILE A 71 20.54 -4.85 25.10
CA ILE A 71 19.86 -4.95 23.81
C ILE A 71 18.39 -4.56 23.97
N ILE A 72 17.69 -5.15 24.95
CA ILE A 72 16.28 -4.82 25.20
C ILE A 72 16.13 -3.35 25.58
N ALA A 73 17.01 -2.82 26.44
CA ALA A 73 17.01 -1.42 26.81
C ALA A 73 17.22 -0.50 25.60
N ASN A 74 18.15 -0.83 24.70
CA ASN A 74 18.40 -0.06 23.48
C ASN A 74 17.16 -0.03 22.56
N VAL A 75 16.54 -1.19 22.32
CA VAL A 75 15.33 -1.31 21.49
C VAL A 75 14.16 -0.51 22.08
N MET A 76 13.98 -0.56 23.39
CA MET A 76 12.90 0.18 24.06
C MET A 76 13.17 1.69 24.09
N ASN A 77 14.43 2.11 24.26
CA ASN A 77 14.81 3.53 24.19
C ASN A 77 14.64 4.11 22.78
N ASN A 78 14.87 3.29 21.75
CA ASN A 78 14.62 3.65 20.36
C ASN A 78 13.13 3.72 20.01
N ALA A 79 12.20 3.35 20.91
CA ALA A 79 10.80 3.13 20.54
C ALA A 79 10.09 4.31 19.87
N VAL A 80 10.46 5.56 20.18
CA VAL A 80 9.80 6.78 19.67
C VAL A 80 10.76 7.72 18.96
N ASN A 81 12.04 7.77 19.33
CA ASN A 81 12.99 8.75 18.80
C ASN A 81 13.83 8.19 17.64
N VAL A 82 13.89 8.97 16.55
CA VAL A 82 14.77 8.76 15.39
C VAL A 82 16.06 9.60 15.51
N GLN A 83 16.22 10.38 16.58
CA GLN A 83 17.29 11.40 16.69
C GLN A 83 18.68 10.85 16.41
N ASP A 84 19.33 11.43 15.39
CA ASP A 84 20.76 11.45 15.06
C ASP A 84 21.58 10.32 15.66
N ASN A 85 21.19 9.10 15.33
CA ASN A 85 21.90 7.91 15.72
C ASN A 85 22.65 7.39 14.50
N ASP A 86 23.93 7.73 14.40
CA ASP A 86 24.82 7.26 13.33
C ASP A 86 24.77 5.73 13.20
N ALA A 87 24.68 5.00 14.31
CA ALA A 87 24.53 3.55 14.30
C ALA A 87 23.21 3.10 13.65
N LEU A 88 22.09 3.78 13.91
CA LEU A 88 20.80 3.48 13.26
C LEU A 88 20.89 3.71 11.75
N SER A 89 21.30 4.89 11.33
CA SER A 89 21.41 5.24 9.90
C SER A 89 22.35 4.30 9.16
N ASN A 90 23.53 4.02 9.73
CA ASN A 90 24.50 3.11 9.12
C ASN A 90 23.97 1.67 8.98
N VAL A 91 23.29 1.16 10.01
CA VAL A 91 22.68 -0.19 9.95
C VAL A 91 21.57 -0.23 8.89
N LEU A 92 20.68 0.76 8.86
CA LEU A 92 19.61 0.81 7.85
C LEU A 92 20.17 0.92 6.43
N ILE A 93 21.16 1.79 6.19
CA ILE A 93 21.84 1.91 4.89
C ILE A 93 22.50 0.58 4.51
N THR A 94 23.19 -0.07 5.44
CA THR A 94 23.82 -1.38 5.22
C THR A 94 22.81 -2.42 4.75
N TYR A 95 21.62 -2.44 5.35
CA TYR A 95 20.57 -3.40 5.04
C TYR A 95 19.60 -2.99 3.94
N GLY A 96 19.88 -1.90 3.23
CA GLY A 96 19.16 -1.54 2.01
C GLY A 96 18.10 -0.45 2.18
N ALA A 97 18.26 0.47 3.13
CA ALA A 97 17.51 1.72 3.12
C ALA A 97 17.72 2.47 1.80
N LYS A 98 16.76 3.31 1.44
CA LYS A 98 16.91 4.17 0.27
C LYS A 98 18.03 5.15 0.60
N ASP A 99 19.00 5.20 -0.30
CA ASP A 99 20.14 6.12 -0.28
C ASP A 99 20.41 6.50 -1.73
N ASN A 100 20.38 7.80 -2.05
CA ASN A 100 20.43 8.25 -3.44
C ASN A 100 21.78 7.96 -4.08
N ASP A 101 22.88 8.17 -3.36
CA ASP A 101 24.23 8.02 -3.89
C ASP A 101 24.49 6.55 -4.23
N LEU A 102 24.09 5.63 -3.36
CA LEU A 102 24.21 4.19 -3.60
C LEU A 102 23.28 3.72 -4.74
N ILE A 103 22.09 4.29 -4.88
CA ILE A 103 21.20 4.02 -6.02
C ILE A 103 21.86 4.48 -7.33
N ILE A 104 22.43 5.68 -7.36
CA ILE A 104 23.13 6.23 -8.54
C ILE A 104 24.32 5.34 -8.93
N GLN A 105 25.03 4.79 -7.94
CA GLN A 105 26.10 3.80 -8.11
C GLN A 105 25.62 2.42 -8.58
N GLY A 106 24.31 2.21 -8.74
CA GLY A 106 23.73 1.00 -9.33
C GLY A 106 23.10 0.03 -8.34
N GLN A 107 22.94 0.39 -7.07
CA GLN A 107 22.27 -0.44 -6.07
C GLN A 107 20.72 -0.39 -6.19
N TYR A 108 20.18 -0.74 -7.37
CA TYR A 108 18.76 -0.56 -7.70
C TYR A 108 17.79 -1.35 -6.81
N TRP A 109 18.25 -2.39 -6.10
CA TRP A 109 17.43 -3.10 -5.11
C TRP A 109 16.95 -2.18 -3.97
N ARG A 110 17.62 -1.04 -3.75
CA ARG A 110 17.22 0.01 -2.81
C ARG A 110 15.93 0.74 -3.20
N PHE A 111 15.34 0.46 -4.36
CA PHE A 111 13.95 0.86 -4.66
C PHE A 111 12.90 -0.08 -4.06
N ILE A 112 13.32 -1.27 -3.59
CA ILE A 112 12.42 -2.33 -3.09
C ILE A 112 12.66 -2.59 -1.60
N THR A 113 13.92 -2.81 -1.20
CA THR A 113 14.28 -3.19 0.17
C THR A 113 13.78 -2.23 1.26
N PRO A 114 13.69 -0.89 1.06
CA PRO A 114 13.22 0.01 2.11
C PRO A 114 11.80 -0.25 2.59
N ILE A 115 10.96 -0.86 1.76
CA ILE A 115 9.56 -1.18 2.08
C ILE A 115 9.47 -2.08 3.33
N PHE A 116 10.51 -2.87 3.60
CA PHE A 116 10.56 -3.85 4.70
C PHE A 116 11.38 -3.37 5.90
N LEU A 117 12.05 -2.22 5.80
CA LEU A 117 12.88 -1.65 6.86
C LEU A 117 12.09 -0.62 7.67
N HIS A 118 12.37 -0.50 8.96
CA HIS A 118 11.72 0.47 9.84
C HIS A 118 12.71 1.02 10.86
N ALA A 119 12.59 2.31 11.19
CA ALA A 119 13.54 3.01 12.04
C ALA A 119 13.38 2.72 13.55
N ASN A 120 12.16 2.42 14.00
CA ASN A 120 11.87 2.20 15.42
C ASN A 120 10.62 1.33 15.66
N LEU A 121 10.41 0.96 16.93
CA LEU A 121 9.32 0.09 17.37
C LEU A 121 7.93 0.69 17.07
N LEU A 122 7.72 1.99 17.34
CA LEU A 122 6.45 2.64 17.05
C LEU A 122 6.19 2.68 15.54
N HIS A 123 7.23 2.96 14.75
CA HIS A 123 7.14 3.04 13.30
C HIS A 123 6.74 1.69 12.68
N VAL A 124 7.39 0.58 13.06
CA VAL A 124 6.98 -0.75 12.57
C VAL A 124 5.62 -1.16 13.14
N GLY A 125 5.34 -0.86 14.41
CA GLY A 125 4.08 -1.23 15.07
C GLY A 125 2.87 -0.59 14.39
N LEU A 126 2.91 0.72 14.14
CA LEU A 126 1.82 1.44 13.46
C LEU A 126 1.67 1.01 11.99
N ASN A 127 2.78 0.81 11.27
CA ASN A 127 2.72 0.32 9.89
C ASN A 127 2.12 -1.08 9.82
N MET A 128 2.57 -2.00 10.66
CA MET A 128 2.08 -3.38 10.64
C MET A 128 0.63 -3.45 11.12
N LEU A 129 0.20 -2.66 12.10
CA LEU A 129 -1.22 -2.57 12.47
C LEU A 129 -2.09 -2.13 11.27
N ASN A 130 -1.72 -1.03 10.61
CA ASN A 130 -2.45 -0.52 9.45
C ASN A 130 -2.43 -1.52 8.29
N PHE A 131 -1.27 -2.11 8.01
CA PHE A 131 -1.09 -3.10 6.95
C PHE A 131 -1.84 -4.40 7.23
N PHE A 132 -1.89 -4.89 8.47
CA PHE A 132 -2.65 -6.09 8.80
C PHE A 132 -4.15 -5.88 8.57
N VAL A 133 -4.70 -4.77 9.05
CA VAL A 133 -6.14 -4.48 8.91
C VAL A 133 -6.50 -4.28 7.44
N LEU A 134 -5.77 -3.42 6.73
CA LEU A 134 -6.05 -3.09 5.34
C LEU A 134 -5.67 -4.23 4.39
N GLY A 135 -4.53 -4.87 4.61
CA GLY A 135 -3.98 -5.95 3.81
C GLY A 135 -4.87 -7.19 3.83
N ILE A 136 -5.26 -7.67 5.01
CA ILE A 136 -6.18 -8.83 5.12
C ILE A 136 -7.49 -8.53 4.37
N PHE A 137 -8.03 -7.33 4.56
CA PHE A 137 -9.26 -6.91 3.92
C PHE A 137 -9.13 -6.84 2.40
N LEU A 138 -8.11 -6.15 1.88
CA LEU A 138 -7.91 -5.97 0.44
C LEU A 138 -7.49 -7.25 -0.26
N GLU A 139 -6.61 -8.05 0.34
CA GLU A 139 -6.22 -9.35 -0.21
C GLU A 139 -7.44 -10.27 -0.39
N ARG A 140 -8.37 -10.27 0.57
CA ARG A 140 -9.65 -10.99 0.45
C ARG A 140 -10.58 -10.37 -0.57
N LEU A 141 -10.52 -9.05 -0.76
CA LEU A 141 -11.33 -8.31 -1.73
C LEU A 141 -10.92 -8.59 -3.17
N VAL A 142 -9.62 -8.61 -3.45
CA VAL A 142 -9.10 -8.62 -4.83
C VAL A 142 -8.35 -9.91 -5.20
N GLY A 143 -8.02 -10.75 -4.22
CA GLY A 143 -7.18 -11.93 -4.38
C GLY A 143 -5.68 -11.63 -4.30
N HIS A 144 -4.90 -12.67 -4.02
CA HIS A 144 -3.46 -12.58 -3.70
C HIS A 144 -2.63 -11.84 -4.75
N LEU A 145 -2.76 -12.19 -6.03
CA LEU A 145 -1.89 -11.67 -7.09
C LEU A 145 -2.12 -10.17 -7.35
N ARG A 146 -3.38 -9.72 -7.34
CA ARG A 146 -3.69 -8.29 -7.47
C ARG A 146 -3.21 -7.51 -6.27
N PHE A 147 -3.39 -8.06 -5.08
CA PHE A 147 -2.92 -7.45 -3.86
C PHE A 147 -1.41 -7.26 -3.88
N LEU A 148 -0.65 -8.31 -4.22
CA LEU A 148 0.81 -8.25 -4.35
C LEU A 148 1.26 -7.26 -5.43
N LEU A 149 0.62 -7.29 -6.61
CA LEU A 149 0.91 -6.36 -7.70
C LEU A 149 0.77 -4.90 -7.23
N ILE A 150 -0.36 -4.57 -6.60
CA ILE A 150 -0.63 -3.21 -6.14
C ILE A 150 0.36 -2.84 -5.03
N TYR A 151 0.48 -3.65 -3.98
CA TYR A 151 1.33 -3.35 -2.83
C TYR A 151 2.80 -3.13 -3.23
N LEU A 152 3.38 -4.03 -4.03
CA LEU A 152 4.78 -3.93 -4.41
C LEU A 152 5.04 -2.77 -5.37
N LEU A 153 4.18 -2.57 -6.37
CA LEU A 153 4.39 -1.49 -7.34
C LEU A 153 4.16 -0.11 -6.74
N THR A 154 3.15 0.08 -5.88
CA THR A 154 2.98 1.37 -5.17
C THR A 154 4.12 1.60 -4.18
N GLY A 155 4.62 0.54 -3.54
CA GLY A 155 5.83 0.60 -2.72
C GLY A 155 7.04 1.09 -3.51
N ILE A 156 7.34 0.49 -4.65
CA ILE A 156 8.46 0.91 -5.51
C ILE A 156 8.27 2.35 -5.98
N ILE A 157 7.08 2.71 -6.48
CA ILE A 157 6.80 4.08 -6.95
C ILE A 157 6.90 5.09 -5.80
N SER A 158 6.54 4.71 -4.57
CA SER A 158 6.73 5.57 -3.40
C SER A 158 8.21 5.85 -3.11
N ILE A 159 9.09 4.84 -3.23
CA ILE A 159 10.53 5.03 -3.05
C ILE A 159 11.14 5.82 -4.22
N ILE A 160 10.63 5.66 -5.45
CA ILE A 160 11.01 6.51 -6.58
C ILE A 160 10.63 7.97 -6.30
N ALA A 161 9.43 8.24 -5.78
CA ALA A 161 9.02 9.61 -5.40
C ALA A 161 9.95 10.19 -4.33
N SER A 162 10.29 9.42 -3.29
CA SER A 162 11.29 9.78 -2.29
C SER A 162 12.65 10.12 -2.91
N PHE A 163 13.14 9.28 -3.82
CA PHE A 163 14.41 9.46 -4.51
C PHE A 163 14.50 10.82 -5.23
N TYR A 164 13.42 11.28 -5.85
CA TYR A 164 13.37 12.58 -6.54
C TYR A 164 13.20 13.78 -5.61
N PHE A 165 12.28 13.69 -4.66
CA PHE A 165 11.83 14.86 -3.91
C PHE A 165 12.50 15.00 -2.53
N MET A 166 13.17 13.95 -2.07
CA MET A 166 13.93 13.90 -0.80
C MET A 166 15.31 13.27 -1.02
N PRO A 167 16.17 13.85 -1.89
CA PRO A 167 17.41 13.19 -2.32
C PRO A 167 18.46 13.03 -1.20
N GLN A 168 18.47 13.94 -0.23
CA GLN A 168 19.45 13.95 0.88
C GLN A 168 19.04 13.06 2.07
N GLU A 169 17.78 12.61 2.10
CA GLU A 169 17.25 11.84 3.22
C GLU A 169 17.31 10.34 2.92
N ILE A 170 17.61 9.56 3.96
CA ILE A 170 17.37 8.11 3.92
C ILE A 170 15.87 7.84 4.08
N SER A 171 15.36 6.83 3.37
CA SER A 171 13.94 6.47 3.47
C SER A 171 13.78 4.98 3.75
N VAL A 172 12.87 4.65 4.67
CA VAL A 172 12.47 3.30 5.09
C VAL A 172 11.00 3.29 5.47
N GLY A 173 10.34 2.15 5.30
CA GLY A 173 8.99 1.91 5.82
C GLY A 173 7.99 1.44 4.77
N ALA A 174 7.01 0.65 5.22
CA ALA A 174 5.94 0.15 4.37
C ALA A 174 4.87 1.21 4.03
N SER A 175 4.92 2.38 4.66
CA SER A 175 3.86 3.39 4.65
C SER A 175 3.49 3.86 3.24
N GLY A 176 4.44 4.08 2.35
CA GLY A 176 4.17 4.42 0.94
C GLY A 176 3.33 3.35 0.22
N ALA A 177 3.65 2.06 0.43
CA ALA A 177 2.87 0.96 -0.11
C ALA A 177 1.45 0.90 0.48
N ILE A 178 1.31 1.13 1.79
CA ILE A 178 0.02 1.20 2.50
C ILE A 178 -0.84 2.35 1.97
N PHE A 179 -0.27 3.54 1.75
CA PHE A 179 -0.96 4.66 1.10
C PHE A 179 -1.43 4.29 -0.30
N GLY A 180 -0.65 3.50 -1.04
CA GLY A 180 -1.07 2.94 -2.33
C GLY A 180 -2.26 1.99 -2.23
N LEU A 181 -2.29 1.13 -1.22
CA LEU A 181 -3.47 0.30 -0.94
C LEU A 181 -4.71 1.15 -0.62
N VAL A 182 -4.55 2.23 0.15
CA VAL A 182 -5.61 3.19 0.45
C VAL A 182 -6.12 3.88 -0.83
N GLY A 183 -5.22 4.33 -1.70
CA GLY A 183 -5.57 4.94 -3.00
C GLY A 183 -6.34 3.96 -3.89
N ALA A 184 -5.87 2.73 -3.98
CA ALA A 184 -6.53 1.69 -4.77
C ALA A 184 -7.93 1.36 -4.21
N TYR A 185 -8.06 1.27 -2.89
CA TYR A 185 -9.36 1.05 -2.25
C TYR A 185 -10.32 2.23 -2.45
N SER A 186 -9.82 3.47 -2.43
CA SER A 186 -10.64 4.65 -2.70
C SER A 186 -11.27 4.59 -4.09
N VAL A 187 -10.52 4.18 -5.11
CA VAL A 187 -11.05 3.98 -6.47
C VAL A 187 -12.10 2.87 -6.50
N PHE A 188 -11.86 1.75 -5.81
CA PHE A 188 -12.84 0.68 -5.71
C PHE A 188 -14.17 1.18 -5.11
N VAL A 189 -14.11 1.94 -4.01
CA VAL A 189 -15.30 2.54 -3.38
C VAL A 189 -16.01 3.50 -4.33
N LEU A 190 -15.28 4.32 -5.10
CA LEU A 190 -15.88 5.28 -6.04
C LEU A 190 -16.62 4.61 -7.20
N TRP A 191 -16.03 3.58 -7.81
CA TRP A 191 -16.69 2.80 -8.87
C TRP A 191 -17.96 2.13 -8.36
N HIS A 192 -17.86 1.55 -7.16
CA HIS A 192 -18.98 0.84 -6.56
C HIS A 192 -19.79 1.73 -5.64
N ARG A 193 -19.71 3.07 -5.68
CA ARG A 193 -20.28 3.92 -4.61
C ARG A 193 -21.73 3.60 -4.23
N ARG A 194 -22.59 3.33 -5.22
CA ARG A 194 -24.02 2.98 -5.04
C ARG A 194 -24.23 1.69 -4.24
N ALA A 195 -23.18 0.88 -4.12
CA ALA A 195 -23.08 -0.30 -3.31
C ALA A 195 -23.13 0.00 -1.81
N PHE A 196 -22.35 1.00 -1.44
CA PHE A 196 -22.05 1.27 -0.05
C PHE A 196 -23.18 2.09 0.57
N ARG A 197 -23.39 1.89 1.87
CA ARG A 197 -24.33 2.72 2.65
C ARG A 197 -23.97 4.19 2.45
N ASN A 198 -24.99 5.02 2.21
CA ASN A 198 -24.83 6.44 1.92
C ASN A 198 -23.83 6.72 0.79
N ASN A 199 -23.86 5.91 -0.27
CA ASN A 199 -22.97 5.99 -1.42
C ASN A 199 -21.47 5.90 -1.07
N GLY A 200 -21.11 5.24 0.04
CA GLY A 200 -19.71 5.10 0.47
C GLY A 200 -19.10 6.34 1.08
N ILE A 201 -19.87 7.43 1.26
CA ILE A 201 -19.39 8.68 1.87
C ILE A 201 -18.71 8.43 3.23
N PRO A 202 -19.28 7.64 4.17
CA PRO A 202 -18.62 7.41 5.46
C PRO A 202 -17.26 6.71 5.32
N ALA A 203 -17.13 5.77 4.38
CA ALA A 203 -15.86 5.08 4.13
C ALA A 203 -14.83 6.04 3.53
N LEU A 204 -15.22 6.84 2.53
CA LEU A 204 -14.34 7.84 1.92
C LEU A 204 -13.90 8.90 2.93
N LEU A 205 -14.80 9.40 3.78
CA LEU A 205 -14.47 10.36 4.84
C LEU A 205 -13.48 9.77 5.85
N TRP A 206 -13.64 8.50 6.22
CA TRP A 206 -12.71 7.83 7.13
C TRP A 206 -11.32 7.64 6.48
N LEU A 207 -11.27 7.29 5.19
CA LEU A 207 -10.00 7.22 4.45
C LEU A 207 -9.33 8.59 4.35
N VAL A 208 -10.09 9.65 4.02
CA VAL A 208 -9.59 11.03 3.98
C VAL A 208 -9.06 11.47 5.35
N LEU A 209 -9.76 11.16 6.43
CA LEU A 209 -9.30 11.46 7.79
C LEU A 209 -7.97 10.76 8.08
N ILE A 210 -7.85 9.47 7.77
CA ILE A 210 -6.62 8.71 8.01
C ILE A 210 -5.46 9.23 7.17
N ILE A 211 -5.68 9.45 5.87
CA ILE A 211 -4.67 10.05 4.99
C ILE A 211 -4.25 11.41 5.54
N GLY A 212 -5.23 12.26 5.88
CA GLY A 212 -5.00 13.61 6.38
C GLY A 212 -4.19 13.62 7.68
N VAL A 213 -4.55 12.78 8.65
CA VAL A 213 -3.82 12.67 9.92
C VAL A 213 -2.39 12.15 9.69
N ASN A 214 -2.21 11.10 8.90
CA ASN A 214 -0.87 10.54 8.64
C ASN A 214 0.05 11.52 7.89
N LEU A 215 -0.46 12.22 6.86
CA LEU A 215 0.32 13.25 6.16
C LEU A 215 0.61 14.47 7.05
N SER A 216 -0.35 14.84 7.91
CA SER A 216 -0.16 15.94 8.88
C SER A 216 0.94 15.60 9.87
N ILE A 217 1.03 14.35 10.34
CA ILE A 217 2.16 13.92 11.20
C ILE A 217 3.48 14.22 10.50
N GLY A 218 3.60 13.96 9.19
CA GLY A 218 4.82 14.25 8.45
C GLY A 218 5.15 15.72 8.22
N LEU A 219 4.22 16.64 8.54
CA LEU A 219 4.52 18.07 8.56
C LEU A 219 5.17 18.52 9.87
N PHE A 220 4.99 17.76 10.95
CA PHE A 220 5.44 18.13 12.30
C PHE A 220 6.50 17.20 12.88
N VAL A 221 6.63 15.99 12.35
CA VAL A 221 7.63 15.00 12.76
C VAL A 221 8.72 14.94 11.69
N PRO A 222 9.97 15.33 12.02
CA PRO A 222 11.11 15.20 11.13
C PRO A 222 11.29 13.76 10.62
N ASN A 223 11.85 13.62 9.42
CA ASN A 223 12.17 12.33 8.78
C ASN A 223 10.95 11.49 8.35
N VAL A 224 9.74 12.06 8.35
CA VAL A 224 8.57 11.44 7.72
C VAL A 224 8.51 11.83 6.24
N ASP A 225 8.53 10.82 5.37
CA ASP A 225 8.61 10.99 3.94
C ASP A 225 7.22 11.19 3.29
N ASN A 226 6.72 12.43 3.35
CA ASN A 226 5.44 12.79 2.74
C ASN A 226 5.41 12.64 1.21
N TYR A 227 6.56 12.74 0.54
CA TYR A 227 6.64 12.51 -0.92
C TYR A 227 6.47 11.04 -1.27
N ALA A 228 7.04 10.13 -0.46
CA ALA A 228 6.76 8.70 -0.59
C ALA A 228 5.28 8.40 -0.36
N HIS A 229 4.65 8.99 0.67
CA HIS A 229 3.22 8.80 0.93
C HIS A 229 2.34 9.28 -0.23
N LEU A 230 2.64 10.45 -0.77
CA LEU A 230 1.91 11.01 -1.91
C LEU A 230 2.11 10.17 -3.18
N GLY A 231 3.35 9.77 -3.48
CA GLY A 231 3.67 8.89 -4.61
C GLY A 231 2.97 7.54 -4.50
N GLY A 232 2.95 6.96 -3.29
CA GLY A 232 2.18 5.77 -2.96
C GLY A 232 0.69 5.95 -3.22
N LEU A 233 0.07 7.00 -2.67
CA LEU A 233 -1.36 7.27 -2.83
C LEU A 233 -1.78 7.45 -4.30
N LEU A 234 -1.04 8.28 -5.04
CA LEU A 234 -1.35 8.59 -6.45
C LEU A 234 -1.17 7.36 -7.33
N SER A 235 -0.07 6.62 -7.15
CA SER A 235 0.14 5.34 -7.86
C SER A 235 -0.93 4.31 -7.47
N GLY A 236 -1.34 4.28 -6.21
CA GLY A 236 -2.46 3.48 -5.72
C GLY A 236 -3.76 3.77 -6.43
N CYS A 237 -4.12 5.05 -6.60
CA CYS A 237 -5.29 5.44 -7.39
C CYS A 237 -5.18 4.95 -8.84
N LEU A 238 -4.03 5.12 -9.48
CA LEU A 238 -3.81 4.69 -10.86
C LEU A 238 -3.88 3.16 -11.03
N LEU A 239 -3.16 2.41 -10.19
CA LEU A 239 -3.18 0.96 -10.21
C LEU A 239 -4.54 0.40 -9.76
N GLY A 240 -5.21 1.08 -8.83
CA GLY A 240 -6.60 0.82 -8.49
C GLY A 240 -7.50 0.93 -9.72
N TRP A 241 -7.35 2.00 -10.51
CA TRP A 241 -8.11 2.20 -11.73
C TRP A 241 -7.87 1.10 -12.80
N TRP A 242 -6.71 0.48 -12.82
CA TRP A 242 -6.42 -0.59 -13.78
C TRP A 242 -6.74 -2.00 -13.28
N PHE A 243 -6.57 -2.26 -11.99
CA PHE A 243 -6.51 -3.62 -11.46
C PHE A 243 -7.51 -3.92 -10.35
N MET A 244 -8.15 -2.92 -9.72
CA MET A 244 -9.26 -3.21 -8.81
C MET A 244 -10.39 -3.90 -9.60
N PRO A 245 -11.10 -4.87 -8.99
CA PRO A 245 -12.20 -5.55 -9.65
C PRO A 245 -13.26 -4.54 -10.08
N LEU A 246 -13.72 -4.65 -11.31
CA LEU A 246 -14.85 -3.88 -11.83
C LEU A 246 -15.91 -4.89 -12.27
N TYR A 247 -17.04 -4.92 -11.57
CA TYR A 247 -18.08 -5.92 -11.79
C TYR A 247 -19.17 -5.39 -12.69
N GLU A 248 -19.39 -6.08 -13.82
CA GLU A 248 -20.46 -5.76 -14.77
C GLU A 248 -21.48 -6.90 -14.89
N PRO A 249 -22.78 -6.60 -15.09
CA PRO A 249 -23.79 -7.62 -15.35
C PRO A 249 -23.54 -8.33 -16.68
N SER A 250 -23.54 -9.66 -16.63
CA SER A 250 -23.50 -10.55 -17.80
C SER A 250 -24.93 -10.89 -18.25
N PRO A 251 -25.15 -11.21 -19.55
CA PRO A 251 -26.45 -11.65 -20.07
C PRO A 251 -27.11 -12.79 -19.26
N ASN A 252 -26.31 -13.63 -18.61
CA ASN A 252 -26.79 -14.76 -17.79
C ASN A 252 -27.19 -14.36 -16.35
N LYS A 253 -27.42 -13.08 -16.06
CA LYS A 253 -27.69 -12.55 -14.69
C LYS A 253 -26.56 -12.86 -13.69
N ALA A 254 -25.37 -13.20 -14.19
CA ALA A 254 -24.14 -13.33 -13.44
C ALA A 254 -23.37 -12.01 -13.47
N LEU A 255 -22.44 -11.79 -12.56
CA LEU A 255 -21.49 -10.68 -12.67
C LEU A 255 -20.14 -11.20 -13.11
N THR A 256 -19.50 -10.44 -13.98
CA THR A 256 -18.16 -10.73 -14.48
C THR A 256 -17.23 -9.58 -14.11
N ASP A 257 -16.08 -9.94 -13.57
CA ASP A 257 -14.99 -9.00 -13.35
C ASP A 257 -14.30 -8.69 -14.68
N VAL A 258 -14.56 -7.51 -15.23
CA VAL A 258 -14.00 -7.09 -16.52
C VAL A 258 -12.53 -6.67 -16.40
N HIS A 259 -12.02 -6.53 -15.18
CA HIS A 259 -10.62 -6.21 -14.89
C HIS A 259 -9.80 -7.45 -14.54
N SER A 260 -10.30 -8.68 -14.78
CA SER A 260 -9.62 -9.92 -14.38
C SER A 260 -8.15 -9.94 -14.81
N LEU A 261 -7.24 -10.33 -13.91
CA LEU A 261 -5.81 -10.41 -14.24
C LEU A 261 -5.53 -11.36 -15.40
N SER A 262 -6.32 -12.43 -15.55
CA SER A 262 -6.22 -13.34 -16.70
C SER A 262 -6.43 -12.65 -18.05
N ARG A 263 -7.22 -11.58 -18.10
CA ARG A 263 -7.45 -10.78 -19.32
C ARG A 263 -6.46 -9.62 -19.43
N ARG A 264 -6.06 -9.06 -18.28
CA ARG A 264 -5.20 -7.87 -18.19
C ARG A 264 -3.73 -8.17 -17.91
N TRP A 265 -3.29 -9.43 -18.05
CA TRP A 265 -1.89 -9.80 -17.84
C TRP A 265 -0.90 -9.00 -18.70
N PRO A 266 -1.20 -8.59 -19.96
CA PRO A 266 -0.26 -7.78 -20.74
C PRO A 266 -0.10 -6.39 -20.14
N LEU A 267 -1.19 -5.79 -19.65
CA LEU A 267 -1.15 -4.52 -18.94
C LEU A 267 -0.39 -4.64 -17.62
N ALA A 268 -0.62 -5.72 -16.85
CA ALA A 268 0.14 -5.97 -15.62
C ALA A 268 1.65 -6.09 -15.88
N LEU A 269 2.04 -6.84 -16.91
CA LEU A 269 3.44 -6.96 -17.33
C LEU A 269 4.01 -5.62 -17.76
N LEU A 270 3.29 -4.86 -18.58
CA LEU A 270 3.69 -3.52 -19.01
C LEU A 270 3.89 -2.58 -17.81
N THR A 271 2.98 -2.60 -16.83
CA THR A 271 3.10 -1.80 -15.62
C THR A 271 4.34 -2.20 -14.81
N ILE A 272 4.58 -3.50 -14.60
CA ILE A 272 5.77 -3.98 -13.88
C ILE A 272 7.05 -3.51 -14.58
N VAL A 273 7.15 -3.76 -15.89
CA VAL A 273 8.33 -3.39 -16.68
C VAL A 273 8.52 -1.87 -16.69
N SER A 274 7.45 -1.09 -16.84
CA SER A 274 7.53 0.38 -16.82
C SER A 274 7.99 0.91 -15.46
N THR A 275 7.53 0.33 -14.35
CA THR A 275 7.98 0.71 -13.01
C THR A 275 9.45 0.38 -12.79
N LEU A 276 9.92 -0.79 -13.25
CA LEU A 276 11.32 -1.17 -13.16
C LEU A 276 12.22 -0.31 -14.05
N ILE A 277 11.77 0.00 -15.27
CA ILE A 277 12.47 0.92 -16.16
C ILE A 277 12.53 2.32 -15.52
N LEU A 278 11.43 2.81 -14.94
CA LEU A 278 11.40 4.10 -14.25
C LEU A 278 12.41 4.13 -13.10
N ALA A 279 12.52 3.06 -12.31
CA ALA A 279 13.51 2.93 -11.24
C ALA A 279 14.96 3.00 -11.79
N ILE A 280 15.25 2.30 -12.90
CA ILE A 280 16.57 2.32 -13.54
C ILE A 280 16.87 3.68 -14.15
N LEU A 281 15.88 4.28 -14.82
CA LEU A 281 16.02 5.58 -15.46
C LEU A 281 16.14 6.72 -14.44
N ALA A 282 15.70 6.50 -13.19
CA ALA A 282 15.67 7.55 -12.19
C ALA A 282 17.03 8.21 -11.96
N ARG A 283 18.12 7.44 -12.06
CA ARG A 283 19.49 7.96 -11.91
C ARG A 283 19.86 9.04 -12.93
N TYR A 284 19.32 8.99 -14.15
CA TYR A 284 19.70 9.89 -15.23
C TYR A 284 18.99 11.25 -15.15
N LEU A 285 17.97 11.36 -14.31
CA LEU A 285 17.18 12.59 -14.17
C LEU A 285 17.64 13.46 -12.99
N ILE A 286 18.48 12.91 -12.09
CA ILE A 286 19.05 13.64 -10.94
C ILE A 286 20.58 13.79 -11.05
N GLY A 287 21.27 12.88 -11.74
CA GLY A 287 22.73 12.88 -11.87
C GLY A 287 23.29 13.70 -13.05
N GLY A 288 22.66 14.83 -13.39
CA GLY A 288 23.13 15.78 -14.40
C GLY A 288 24.02 16.87 -13.81
#